data_AF-A0A8E0RVP3-F1
#
_entry.id   AF-A0A8E0RVP3-F1
#
_cell.length_a   1.000
_cell.length_b   1.000
_cell.length_c   1.000
_cell.angle_alpha   90.00
_cell.angle_beta   90.00
_cell.angle_gamma   90.00
#
_symmetry.space_group_name_H-M   'P 1'
#
loop_
_entity.id
_entity.type
_entity.pdbx_description
1 polymer ?
#
loop_
_entity_poly.entity_id
_entity_poly.type
_entity_poly.pdbx_seq_one_letter_code
_entity_poly.pdbx_strand_id
1 'polypeptide(L)'
;MCSPEKICDLQLNLLPDRIKSDRRLKCVRCDGIRGKPALVIRTDDPAMCRFCFVDGCVHKFKSAFGKSQLVPNGSRVAVAFSGGLCSTVMLDLIQRSKVRFNPVVFHLVGTKERELRNSEPIRSTLKDSGLEFHILDSPQNQLLIEFRKQLRFIWAQSKFCMLTEVETLLVRLLLVHCARELGCEFVLFGTCGSYQAVNFLNGLVDGRGSMAASDTMFVDLRSTHPVILRPLFEFMSKELVFYARFQHLNWVTPENPITEAVLRRPGLTTVTRLCQDFLIGLQFNGFPSTTQTILSTASKLAATSVSSSSGTHAQRCHLCLAPIPSPPDVSNPHKLALASLVHSLSLSHESPVDSSINKVLEKEPKQEKAPQFCNACFLLYTDMTAELKPAFRNVVHQLHELRTGQSVE
;
A
#
# COMPACT_ATOMS: atom_id res chain seq x y z
N MET A 1 37.46 -14.38 -9.20
CA MET A 1 37.07 -14.81 -10.56
C MET A 1 36.71 -16.29 -10.47
N CYS A 2 35.41 -16.62 -10.49
CA CYS A 2 34.94 -17.99 -10.67
C CYS A 2 33.84 -17.94 -11.72
N SER A 3 34.08 -18.67 -12.81
CA SER A 3 33.33 -18.66 -14.06
C SER A 3 31.91 -19.21 -13.93
N PRO A 4 30.97 -18.82 -14.81
CA PRO A 4 29.58 -19.25 -14.76
C PRO A 4 29.32 -20.40 -15.74
N GLU A 5 29.68 -21.64 -15.40
CA GLU A 5 29.25 -22.82 -16.18
C GLU A 5 29.02 -24.03 -15.26
N LYS A 6 27.85 -24.07 -14.62
CA LYS A 6 27.17 -25.32 -14.28
C LYS A 6 25.68 -25.12 -14.47
N ILE A 7 25.21 -25.56 -15.64
CA ILE A 7 23.80 -25.81 -15.91
C ILE A 7 23.36 -26.82 -14.86
N CYS A 8 22.59 -26.34 -13.89
CA CYS A 8 21.92 -27.20 -12.93
C CYS A 8 20.71 -27.77 -13.65
N ASP A 9 20.84 -29.01 -14.13
CA ASP A 9 19.72 -29.83 -14.59
C ASP A 9 18.79 -30.07 -13.39
N LEU A 10 17.92 -29.10 -13.12
CA LEU A 10 16.80 -29.25 -12.23
C LEU A 10 15.80 -30.16 -12.96
N GLN A 11 15.86 -31.46 -12.68
CA GLN A 11 14.78 -32.38 -13.01
C GLN A 11 13.49 -31.83 -12.40
N LEU A 12 12.67 -31.19 -13.23
CA LEU A 12 11.27 -30.93 -12.95
C LEU A 12 10.64 -32.29 -12.65
N ASN A 13 10.37 -32.56 -11.37
CA ASN A 13 9.52 -33.64 -10.93
C ASN A 13 8.10 -33.39 -11.47
N LEU A 14 7.89 -33.76 -12.73
CA LEU A 14 6.59 -33.86 -13.36
C LEU A 14 5.87 -35.03 -12.68
N LEU A 15 5.10 -34.71 -11.63
CA LEU A 15 4.04 -35.60 -11.14
C LEU A 15 3.25 -36.11 -12.36
N PRO A 16 2.93 -37.42 -12.46
CA PRO A 16 2.25 -37.98 -13.63
C PRO A 16 0.96 -37.20 -13.94
N ASP A 17 0.79 -36.76 -15.18
CA ASP A 17 -0.33 -35.91 -15.62
C ASP A 17 -1.72 -36.49 -15.27
N ARG A 18 -1.83 -37.82 -15.12
CA ARG A 18 -3.05 -38.51 -14.68
C ARG A 18 -3.49 -38.17 -13.25
N ILE A 19 -2.58 -37.84 -12.34
CA ILE A 19 -2.93 -37.48 -10.94
C ILE A 19 -3.37 -36.02 -10.87
N LYS A 20 -2.83 -35.15 -11.75
CA LYS A 20 -3.22 -33.74 -11.85
C LYS A 20 -4.62 -33.56 -12.45
N SER A 21 -5.04 -34.44 -13.36
CA SER A 21 -6.38 -34.37 -13.99
C SER A 21 -7.49 -34.77 -13.01
N ASP A 22 -7.27 -35.78 -12.17
CA ASP A 22 -8.28 -36.31 -11.24
C ASP A 22 -8.63 -35.31 -10.13
N ARG A 23 -7.62 -34.59 -9.59
CA ARG A 23 -7.78 -33.50 -8.60
C ARG A 23 -8.59 -32.29 -9.10
N ARG A 24 -8.99 -32.29 -10.38
CA ARG A 24 -9.75 -31.20 -11.02
C ARG A 24 -11.16 -31.59 -11.42
N LEU A 25 -11.59 -32.84 -11.18
CA LEU A 25 -12.92 -33.34 -11.59
C LEU A 25 -14.05 -32.92 -10.66
N LYS A 26 -13.78 -32.77 -9.36
CA LYS A 26 -14.77 -32.37 -8.35
C LYS A 26 -14.24 -31.26 -7.44
N CYS A 27 -15.16 -30.52 -6.82
CA CYS A 27 -14.78 -29.51 -5.85
C CYS A 27 -14.28 -30.17 -4.57
N VAL A 28 -13.06 -29.83 -4.15
CA VAL A 28 -12.43 -30.41 -2.95
C VAL A 28 -13.19 -30.17 -1.64
N ARG A 29 -14.00 -29.11 -1.54
CA ARG A 29 -14.69 -28.73 -0.30
C ARG A 29 -16.09 -29.33 -0.15
N CYS A 30 -16.77 -29.60 -1.26
CA CYS A 30 -18.16 -30.07 -1.24
C CYS A 30 -18.40 -31.33 -2.08
N ASP A 31 -17.34 -31.97 -2.55
CA ASP A 31 -17.36 -33.11 -3.47
C ASP A 31 -18.28 -32.94 -4.69
N GLY A 32 -18.44 -31.70 -5.17
CA GLY A 32 -19.29 -31.37 -6.32
C GLY A 32 -20.77 -31.12 -6.00
N ILE A 33 -21.21 -31.31 -4.75
CA ILE A 33 -22.62 -31.14 -4.33
C ILE A 33 -23.15 -29.73 -4.64
N ARG A 34 -22.33 -28.70 -4.41
CA ARG A 34 -22.73 -27.30 -4.64
C ARG A 34 -22.47 -26.84 -6.07
N GLY A 35 -21.87 -27.67 -6.92
CA GLY A 35 -21.58 -27.34 -8.31
C GLY A 35 -20.21 -27.81 -8.76
N LYS A 36 -20.01 -27.74 -10.08
CA LYS A 36 -18.78 -28.17 -10.75
C LYS A 36 -17.56 -27.32 -10.37
N PRO A 37 -16.33 -27.90 -10.45
CA PRO A 37 -15.09 -27.15 -10.38
C PRO A 37 -15.11 -25.92 -11.30
N ALA A 38 -14.73 -24.77 -10.77
CA ALA A 38 -14.77 -23.48 -11.45
C ALA A 38 -13.41 -22.77 -11.46
N LEU A 39 -12.54 -23.05 -10.48
CA LEU A 39 -11.21 -22.46 -10.42
C LEU A 39 -10.18 -23.38 -9.76
N VAL A 40 -8.91 -23.05 -10.02
CA VAL A 40 -7.70 -23.55 -9.36
C VAL A 40 -6.85 -22.32 -9.06
N ILE A 41 -6.51 -22.05 -7.79
CA ILE A 41 -5.83 -20.80 -7.41
C ILE A 41 -4.34 -20.86 -7.79
N ARG A 42 -3.66 -21.97 -7.52
CA ARG A 42 -2.26 -22.28 -7.89
C ARG A 42 -2.23 -23.61 -8.62
N THR A 43 -1.22 -23.86 -9.44
CA THR A 43 -1.10 -25.06 -10.28
C THR A 43 -1.32 -26.37 -9.51
N ASP A 44 -0.83 -26.43 -8.26
CA ASP A 44 -0.90 -27.59 -7.37
C ASP A 44 -2.11 -27.58 -6.42
N ASP A 45 -2.87 -26.49 -6.39
CA ASP A 45 -4.07 -26.40 -5.56
C ASP A 45 -5.18 -27.30 -6.13
N PRO A 46 -5.98 -27.95 -5.26
CA PRO A 46 -7.14 -28.70 -5.70
C PRO A 46 -8.23 -27.77 -6.25
N ALA A 47 -9.08 -28.28 -7.15
CA ALA A 47 -10.11 -27.46 -7.76
C ALA A 47 -11.28 -27.14 -6.80
N MET A 48 -11.85 -25.95 -6.96
CA MET A 48 -12.97 -25.47 -6.15
C MET A 48 -14.13 -25.00 -7.04
N CYS A 49 -15.36 -25.26 -6.59
CA CYS A 49 -16.54 -24.63 -7.19
C CYS A 49 -16.66 -23.17 -6.74
N ARG A 50 -17.43 -22.39 -7.51
CA ARG A 50 -17.69 -20.97 -7.26
C ARG A 50 -18.14 -20.69 -5.82
N PHE A 51 -19.11 -21.46 -5.32
CA PHE A 51 -19.72 -21.22 -4.02
C PHE A 51 -18.75 -21.48 -2.85
N CYS A 52 -18.04 -22.61 -2.89
CA CYS A 52 -17.05 -22.96 -1.87
C CYS A 52 -15.87 -21.97 -1.82
N PHE A 53 -15.48 -21.42 -2.98
CA PHE A 53 -14.46 -20.39 -3.05
C PHE A 53 -14.94 -19.08 -2.42
N VAL A 54 -16.14 -18.61 -2.77
CA VAL A 54 -16.74 -17.39 -2.22
C VAL A 54 -16.89 -17.48 -0.70
N ASP A 55 -17.43 -18.59 -0.19
CA ASP A 55 -17.55 -18.81 1.25
C ASP A 55 -16.17 -18.83 1.93
N GLY A 56 -15.17 -19.41 1.24
CA GLY A 56 -13.77 -19.35 1.66
C GLY A 56 -13.25 -17.91 1.79
N CYS A 57 -13.55 -17.04 0.83
CA CYS A 57 -13.19 -15.63 0.88
C CYS A 57 -13.90 -14.88 2.03
N VAL A 58 -15.20 -15.10 2.22
CA VAL A 58 -15.95 -14.51 3.35
C VAL A 58 -15.37 -14.98 4.69
N HIS A 59 -15.08 -16.27 4.84
CA HIS A 59 -14.45 -16.81 6.04
C HIS A 59 -13.05 -16.24 6.28
N LYS A 60 -12.24 -16.12 5.22
CA LYS A 60 -10.89 -15.53 5.26
C LYS A 60 -10.94 -14.06 5.71
N PHE A 61 -11.87 -13.28 5.17
CA PHE A 61 -12.10 -11.89 5.58
C PHE A 61 -12.52 -11.78 7.05
N LYS A 62 -13.50 -12.57 7.50
CA LYS A 62 -13.92 -12.62 8.92
C LYS A 62 -12.76 -12.97 9.85
N SER A 63 -11.96 -13.95 9.46
CA SER A 63 -10.81 -14.43 10.25
C SER A 63 -9.75 -13.34 10.46
N ALA A 64 -9.59 -12.40 9.53
CA ALA A 64 -8.65 -11.29 9.67
C ALA A 64 -8.98 -10.38 10.88
N PHE A 65 -10.28 -10.15 11.16
CA PHE A 65 -10.73 -9.42 12.34
C PHE A 65 -10.77 -10.28 13.59
N GLY A 66 -11.07 -11.59 13.45
CA GLY A 66 -11.13 -12.52 14.57
C GLY A 66 -9.77 -12.81 15.22
N LYS A 67 -8.72 -13.01 14.39
CA LYS A 67 -7.35 -13.26 14.88
C LYS A 67 -6.75 -12.05 15.60
N SER A 68 -7.11 -10.85 15.16
CA SER A 68 -6.49 -9.62 15.65
C SER A 68 -7.22 -9.03 16.87
N GLN A 69 -8.54 -9.25 17.00
CA GLN A 69 -9.39 -8.63 18.04
C GLN A 69 -9.22 -7.11 18.18
N LEU A 70 -8.68 -6.44 17.16
CA LEU A 70 -8.26 -5.04 17.25
C LEU A 70 -9.42 -4.06 17.21
N VAL A 71 -10.53 -4.44 16.60
CA VAL A 71 -11.70 -3.57 16.43
C VAL A 71 -12.75 -3.98 17.45
N PRO A 72 -13.03 -3.13 18.46
CA PRO A 72 -14.11 -3.35 19.41
C PRO A 72 -15.47 -3.46 18.71
N ASN A 73 -16.41 -4.16 19.35
CA ASN A 73 -17.77 -4.27 18.83
C ASN A 73 -18.44 -2.89 18.87
N GLY A 74 -19.14 -2.53 17.80
CA GLY A 74 -19.85 -1.25 17.68
C GLY A 74 -18.97 -0.03 17.34
N SER A 75 -17.63 -0.16 17.28
CA SER A 75 -16.76 0.94 16.85
C SER A 75 -17.15 1.44 15.45
N ARG A 76 -17.04 2.74 15.23
CA ARG A 76 -17.18 3.34 13.90
C ARG A 76 -15.88 3.18 13.13
N VAL A 77 -15.97 2.57 11.96
CA VAL A 77 -14.82 2.18 11.14
C VAL A 77 -14.98 2.76 9.75
N ALA A 78 -14.07 3.65 9.37
CA ALA A 78 -14.08 4.26 8.06
C ALA A 78 -13.60 3.24 7.00
N VAL A 79 -14.24 3.23 5.84
CA VAL A 79 -13.90 2.33 4.72
C VAL A 79 -13.54 3.18 3.51
N ALA A 80 -12.25 3.27 3.20
CA ALA A 80 -11.77 4.04 2.06
C ALA A 80 -12.15 3.34 0.75
N PHE A 81 -12.95 4.01 -0.07
CA PHE A 81 -13.51 3.47 -1.31
C PHE A 81 -13.01 4.23 -2.54
N SER A 82 -12.23 3.58 -3.40
CA SER A 82 -11.73 4.16 -4.64
C SER A 82 -12.56 3.79 -5.87
N GLY A 83 -13.46 2.82 -5.75
CA GLY A 83 -14.18 2.22 -6.89
C GLY A 83 -13.39 1.15 -7.64
N GLY A 84 -12.09 0.98 -7.34
CA GLY A 84 -11.26 -0.07 -7.93
C GLY A 84 -11.52 -1.45 -7.33
N LEU A 85 -11.01 -2.48 -8.00
CA LEU A 85 -11.23 -3.91 -7.68
C LEU A 85 -11.16 -4.22 -6.17
N CYS A 86 -10.06 -3.88 -5.51
CA CYS A 86 -9.87 -4.23 -4.11
C CYS A 86 -10.88 -3.54 -3.18
N SER A 87 -11.20 -2.27 -3.44
CA SER A 87 -12.19 -1.54 -2.64
C SER A 87 -13.61 -2.05 -2.86
N THR A 88 -13.97 -2.43 -4.08
CA THR A 88 -15.26 -3.04 -4.42
C THR A 88 -15.42 -4.41 -3.78
N VAL A 89 -14.39 -5.26 -3.87
CA VAL A 89 -14.41 -6.58 -3.22
C VAL A 89 -14.45 -6.44 -1.70
N MET A 90 -13.70 -5.50 -1.12
CA MET A 90 -13.75 -5.23 0.31
C MET A 90 -15.15 -4.79 0.77
N LEU A 91 -15.82 -3.92 0.01
CA LEU A 91 -17.18 -3.48 0.29
C LEU A 91 -18.17 -4.66 0.30
N ASP A 92 -18.16 -5.49 -0.74
CA ASP A 92 -19.03 -6.68 -0.82
C ASP A 92 -18.72 -7.70 0.30
N LEU A 93 -17.44 -7.89 0.65
CA LEU A 93 -17.04 -8.74 1.77
C LEU A 93 -17.53 -8.20 3.11
N ILE A 94 -17.52 -6.89 3.35
CA ILE A 94 -18.05 -6.27 4.56
C ILE A 94 -19.56 -6.58 4.70
N GLN A 95 -20.31 -6.36 3.62
CA GLN A 95 -21.76 -6.60 3.59
C GLN A 95 -22.12 -8.07 3.85
N ARG A 96 -21.39 -9.01 3.23
CA ARG A 96 -21.62 -10.46 3.41
C ARG A 96 -21.11 -11.00 4.74
N SER A 97 -20.10 -10.35 5.31
CA SER A 97 -19.47 -10.86 6.53
C SER A 97 -20.23 -10.53 7.80
N LYS A 98 -21.29 -9.71 7.77
CA LYS A 98 -22.00 -9.26 8.98
C LYS A 98 -21.00 -8.84 10.07
N VAL A 99 -20.16 -7.87 9.73
CA VAL A 99 -19.11 -7.38 10.62
C VAL A 99 -19.69 -6.84 11.93
N ARG A 100 -18.91 -6.89 13.03
CA ARG A 100 -19.35 -6.45 14.37
C ARG A 100 -19.17 -4.95 14.62
N PHE A 101 -18.61 -4.23 13.65
CA PHE A 101 -18.36 -2.79 13.71
C PHE A 101 -19.31 -2.07 12.76
N ASN A 102 -19.44 -0.75 12.92
CA ASN A 102 -20.29 0.10 12.09
C ASN A 102 -19.46 0.69 10.94
N PRO A 103 -19.58 0.17 9.70
CA PRO A 103 -18.80 0.67 8.57
C PRO A 103 -19.34 2.02 8.08
N VAL A 104 -18.44 2.99 7.92
CA VAL A 104 -18.71 4.30 7.32
C VAL A 104 -17.89 4.40 6.04
N VAL A 105 -18.53 4.24 4.88
CA VAL A 105 -17.83 4.23 3.59
C VAL A 105 -17.54 5.66 3.16
N PHE A 106 -16.35 5.94 2.63
CA PHE A 106 -16.09 7.26 2.08
C PHE A 106 -15.25 7.22 0.82
N HIS A 107 -15.54 8.15 -0.09
CA HIS A 107 -14.83 8.33 -1.34
C HIS A 107 -14.24 9.73 -1.39
N LEU A 108 -12.94 9.83 -1.71
CA LEU A 108 -12.29 11.10 -1.99
C LEU A 108 -12.51 11.48 -3.45
N VAL A 109 -13.04 12.68 -3.68
CA VAL A 109 -13.24 13.21 -5.04
C VAL A 109 -11.87 13.40 -5.71
N GLY A 110 -11.68 12.79 -6.87
CA GLY A 110 -10.44 12.88 -7.63
C GLY A 110 -10.37 14.06 -8.62
N THR A 111 -9.19 14.30 -9.19
CA THR A 111 -8.88 15.45 -10.08
C THR A 111 -9.12 15.23 -11.56
N LYS A 112 -9.28 13.97 -11.98
CA LYS A 112 -9.37 13.69 -13.41
C LYS A 112 -10.74 14.16 -13.90
N GLU A 113 -10.81 14.83 -15.05
CA GLU A 113 -12.07 15.00 -15.80
C GLU A 113 -12.80 13.67 -16.05
N ARG A 114 -12.05 12.55 -16.02
CA ARG A 114 -12.57 11.18 -16.05
C ARG A 114 -13.06 10.66 -14.69
N GLU A 115 -12.54 11.13 -13.56
CA GLU A 115 -13.06 10.83 -12.22
C GLU A 115 -14.38 11.54 -11.96
N LEU A 116 -14.60 12.72 -12.55
CA LEU A 116 -15.92 13.35 -12.63
C LEU A 116 -16.93 12.45 -13.38
N ARG A 117 -16.52 11.80 -14.48
CA ARG A 117 -17.36 10.81 -15.20
C ARG A 117 -17.52 9.47 -14.45
N ASN A 118 -16.52 9.05 -13.69
CA ASN A 118 -16.58 7.83 -12.87
C ASN A 118 -17.30 8.04 -11.52
N SER A 119 -17.60 9.30 -11.17
CA SER A 119 -18.29 9.63 -9.91
C SER A 119 -19.70 9.06 -9.86
N GLU A 120 -20.38 8.94 -11.00
CA GLU A 120 -21.74 8.37 -11.10
C GLU A 120 -21.74 6.86 -10.81
N PRO A 121 -20.93 6.01 -11.48
CA PRO A 121 -20.79 4.59 -11.11
C PRO A 121 -20.40 4.36 -9.64
N ILE A 122 -19.46 5.16 -9.13
CA ILE A 122 -19.02 5.08 -7.73
C ILE A 122 -20.17 5.44 -6.80
N ARG A 123 -20.88 6.55 -7.06
CA ARG A 123 -22.03 6.99 -6.27
C ARG A 123 -23.17 5.99 -6.33
N SER A 124 -23.44 5.37 -7.48
CA SER A 124 -24.42 4.28 -7.60
C SER A 124 -24.03 3.12 -6.69
N THR A 125 -22.79 2.64 -6.81
CA THR A 125 -22.28 1.51 -6.01
C THR A 125 -22.39 1.80 -4.51
N LEU A 126 -22.09 3.03 -4.08
CA LEU A 126 -22.22 3.44 -2.68
C LEU A 126 -23.68 3.49 -2.22
N LYS A 127 -24.60 4.01 -3.04
CA LYS A 127 -26.04 4.01 -2.75
C LYS A 127 -26.59 2.59 -2.66
N ASP A 128 -26.24 1.74 -3.62
CA ASP A 128 -26.67 0.35 -3.70
C ASP A 128 -26.12 -0.48 -2.52
N SER A 129 -25.07 0.01 -1.86
CA SER A 129 -24.48 -0.69 -0.71
C SER A 129 -25.37 -0.69 0.54
N GLY A 130 -26.27 0.29 0.67
CA GLY A 130 -27.11 0.46 1.87
C GLY A 130 -26.34 0.81 3.15
N LEU A 131 -25.04 1.15 3.06
CA LEU A 131 -24.22 1.59 4.20
C LEU A 131 -24.21 3.11 4.30
N GLU A 132 -23.87 3.63 5.49
CA GLU A 132 -23.54 5.05 5.65
C GLU A 132 -22.37 5.39 4.72
N PHE A 133 -22.54 6.37 3.84
CA PHE A 133 -21.48 6.79 2.93
C PHE A 133 -21.31 8.30 2.82
N HIS A 134 -20.07 8.74 2.57
CA HIS A 134 -19.70 10.14 2.39
C HIS A 134 -18.86 10.32 1.13
N ILE A 135 -19.14 11.37 0.36
CA ILE A 135 -18.28 11.81 -0.74
C ILE A 135 -17.60 13.09 -0.27
N LEU A 136 -16.28 13.02 -0.08
CA LEU A 136 -15.51 14.06 0.57
C LEU A 136 -14.67 14.80 -0.46
N ASP A 137 -14.77 16.13 -0.42
CA ASP A 137 -13.94 17.04 -1.17
C ASP A 137 -13.41 18.12 -0.22
N SER A 138 -12.45 17.75 0.62
CA SER A 138 -11.92 18.65 1.63
C SER A 138 -11.02 19.73 1.00
N PRO A 139 -10.82 20.90 1.64
CA PRO A 139 -9.86 21.90 1.17
C PRO A 139 -8.45 21.34 0.97
N GLN A 140 -8.05 20.38 1.80
CA GLN A 140 -6.74 19.71 1.70
C GLN A 140 -6.68 18.77 0.51
N ASN A 141 -7.81 18.15 0.15
CA ASN A 141 -7.92 17.47 -1.12
C ASN A 141 -7.63 18.47 -2.24
N GLN A 142 -8.28 19.64 -2.27
CA GLN A 142 -8.05 20.68 -3.28
C GLN A 142 -6.56 21.14 -3.36
N LEU A 143 -5.86 21.24 -2.23
CA LEU A 143 -4.41 21.50 -2.23
C LEU A 143 -3.61 20.37 -2.90
N LEU A 144 -3.93 19.12 -2.60
CA LEU A 144 -3.32 17.95 -3.24
C LEU A 144 -3.67 17.88 -4.74
N ILE A 145 -4.90 18.27 -5.09
CA ILE A 145 -5.38 18.40 -6.47
C ILE A 145 -4.52 19.40 -7.24
N GLU A 146 -4.27 20.56 -6.65
CA GLU A 146 -3.45 21.60 -7.28
C GLU A 146 -1.99 21.18 -7.39
N PHE A 147 -1.43 20.58 -6.34
CA PHE A 147 -0.09 19.99 -6.38
C PHE A 147 0.04 18.97 -7.52
N ARG A 148 -0.95 18.09 -7.71
CA ARG A 148 -0.98 17.13 -8.85
C ARG A 148 -1.01 17.80 -10.22
N LYS A 149 -1.65 18.97 -10.37
CA LYS A 149 -1.62 19.72 -11.65
C LYS A 149 -0.22 20.24 -11.94
N GLN A 150 0.44 20.82 -10.94
CA GLN A 150 1.84 21.26 -11.05
C GLN A 150 2.77 20.09 -11.37
N LEU A 151 2.58 18.93 -10.72
CA LEU A 151 3.32 17.71 -11.03
C LEU A 151 3.18 17.28 -12.48
N ARG A 152 1.96 17.30 -13.04
CA ARG A 152 1.73 16.92 -14.45
C ARG A 152 2.43 17.84 -15.44
N PHE A 153 2.46 19.14 -15.15
CA PHE A 153 3.17 20.11 -15.98
C PHE A 153 4.68 19.82 -16.01
N ILE A 154 5.26 19.48 -14.85
CA ILE A 154 6.70 19.18 -14.70
C ILE A 154 7.06 17.75 -15.17
N TRP A 155 6.13 16.79 -15.06
CA TRP A 155 6.27 15.43 -15.58
C TRP A 155 6.49 15.38 -17.08
N ALA A 156 5.92 16.33 -17.83
CA ALA A 156 6.19 16.45 -19.27
C ALA A 156 7.68 16.75 -19.57
N GLN A 157 8.45 17.19 -18.57
CA GLN A 157 9.82 17.67 -18.72
C GLN A 157 10.88 16.83 -17.98
N SER A 158 10.49 15.85 -17.13
CA SER A 158 11.41 15.25 -16.13
C SER A 158 11.40 13.71 -16.08
N LYS A 159 12.56 13.10 -15.80
CA LYS A 159 12.82 11.63 -15.75
C LYS A 159 12.45 10.92 -14.42
N PHE A 160 11.47 11.39 -13.64
CA PHE A 160 11.39 10.96 -12.22
C PHE A 160 10.29 9.95 -11.87
N CYS A 161 10.70 8.78 -11.37
CA CYS A 161 9.89 7.67 -10.82
C CYS A 161 9.36 7.95 -9.39
N MET A 162 10.00 8.84 -8.63
CA MET A 162 9.78 9.06 -7.18
C MET A 162 8.46 9.77 -6.82
N LEU A 163 7.80 10.40 -7.79
CA LEU A 163 6.59 11.20 -7.54
C LEU A 163 5.35 10.35 -7.24
N THR A 164 5.31 9.11 -7.73
CA THR A 164 4.23 8.16 -7.44
C THR A 164 4.19 7.76 -5.96
N GLU A 165 5.36 7.67 -5.33
CA GLU A 165 5.49 7.33 -3.91
C GLU A 165 5.05 8.50 -3.01
N VAL A 166 5.49 9.72 -3.35
CA VAL A 166 5.04 10.95 -2.66
C VAL A 166 3.53 11.08 -2.72
N GLU A 167 2.94 10.91 -3.90
CA GLU A 167 1.49 10.94 -4.08
C GLU A 167 0.79 9.89 -3.19
N THR A 168 1.31 8.66 -3.14
CA THR A 168 0.76 7.59 -2.30
C THR A 168 0.79 7.97 -0.81
N LEU A 169 1.88 8.59 -0.34
CA LEU A 169 2.01 9.01 1.07
C LEU A 169 1.05 10.16 1.40
N LEU A 170 0.91 11.15 0.51
CA LEU A 170 0.01 12.28 0.69
C LEU A 170 -1.47 11.86 0.69
N VAL A 171 -1.87 11.01 -0.27
CA VAL A 171 -3.22 10.43 -0.31
C VAL A 171 -3.51 9.65 0.97
N ARG A 172 -2.52 8.90 1.48
CA ARG A 172 -2.67 8.18 2.76
C ARG A 172 -2.94 9.12 3.93
N LEU A 173 -2.19 10.22 4.04
CA LEU A 173 -2.40 11.23 5.09
C LEU A 173 -3.82 11.82 5.00
N LEU A 174 -4.27 12.15 3.78
CA LEU A 174 -5.60 12.68 3.53
C LEU A 174 -6.70 11.67 3.90
N LEU A 175 -6.56 10.40 3.52
CA LEU A 175 -7.52 9.35 3.90
C LEU A 175 -7.63 9.19 5.42
N VAL A 176 -6.51 9.29 6.15
CA VAL A 176 -6.49 9.24 7.61
C VAL A 176 -7.16 10.47 8.21
N HIS A 177 -6.91 11.66 7.65
CA HIS A 177 -7.57 12.89 8.07
C HIS A 177 -9.09 12.82 7.89
N CYS A 178 -9.56 12.44 6.71
CA CYS A 178 -10.99 12.28 6.43
C CYS A 178 -11.66 11.25 7.35
N ALA A 179 -11.00 10.12 7.61
CA ALA A 179 -11.53 9.14 8.57
C ALA A 179 -11.63 9.70 10.01
N ARG A 180 -10.72 10.62 10.39
CA ARG A 180 -10.79 11.35 11.67
C ARG A 180 -11.94 12.36 11.70
N GLU A 181 -12.14 13.13 10.63
CA GLU A 181 -13.26 14.07 10.51
C GLU A 181 -14.62 13.34 10.60
N LEU A 182 -14.69 12.14 10.04
CA LEU A 182 -15.84 11.26 10.18
C LEU A 182 -15.98 10.64 11.58
N GLY A 183 -15.12 10.96 12.56
CA GLY A 183 -15.19 10.43 13.92
C GLY A 183 -14.99 8.91 14.02
N CYS A 184 -14.17 8.34 13.14
CA CYS A 184 -13.87 6.90 13.13
C CYS A 184 -12.56 6.58 13.86
N GLU A 185 -12.53 5.50 14.64
CA GLU A 185 -11.35 5.04 15.38
C GLU A 185 -10.39 4.22 14.51
N PHE A 186 -10.93 3.62 13.45
CA PHE A 186 -10.21 2.77 12.51
C PHE A 186 -10.52 3.17 11.08
N VAL A 187 -9.57 2.92 10.18
CA VAL A 187 -9.76 3.08 8.73
C VAL A 187 -9.30 1.84 7.99
N LEU A 188 -10.15 1.31 7.10
CA LEU A 188 -9.86 0.15 6.27
C LEU A 188 -9.36 0.60 4.90
N PHE A 189 -8.19 0.10 4.50
CA PHE A 189 -7.66 0.26 3.15
C PHE A 189 -7.80 -1.03 2.34
N GLY A 190 -8.34 -0.90 1.12
CA GLY A 190 -8.48 -1.99 0.16
C GLY A 190 -7.16 -2.38 -0.51
N THR A 191 -6.18 -2.82 0.27
CA THR A 191 -4.89 -3.29 -0.26
C THR A 191 -4.70 -4.77 0.03
N CYS A 192 -4.31 -5.53 -0.98
CA CYS A 192 -4.16 -6.98 -0.91
C CYS A 192 -2.71 -7.40 -0.62
N GLY A 193 -2.50 -8.65 -0.22
CA GLY A 193 -1.17 -9.20 0.08
C GLY A 193 -0.21 -9.16 -1.11
N SER A 194 -0.69 -9.37 -2.33
CA SER A 194 0.14 -9.20 -3.54
C SER A 194 0.68 -7.77 -3.68
N TYR A 195 -0.18 -6.78 -3.43
CA TYR A 195 0.21 -5.37 -3.47
C TYR A 195 1.16 -5.01 -2.31
N GLN A 196 0.90 -5.52 -1.11
CA GLN A 196 1.77 -5.28 0.04
C GLN A 196 3.16 -5.92 -0.09
N ALA A 197 3.26 -7.08 -0.74
CA ALA A 197 4.57 -7.67 -1.03
C ALA A 197 5.39 -6.82 -2.01
N VAL A 198 4.75 -6.24 -3.04
CA VAL A 198 5.39 -5.28 -3.95
C VAL A 198 5.82 -4.03 -3.19
N ASN A 199 4.94 -3.45 -2.38
CA ASN A 199 5.26 -2.25 -1.60
C ASN A 199 6.39 -2.49 -0.58
N PHE A 200 6.45 -3.69 0.02
CA PHE A 200 7.53 -4.06 0.91
C PHE A 200 8.87 -4.07 0.17
N LEU A 201 8.92 -4.67 -1.03
CA LEU A 201 10.13 -4.67 -1.86
C LEU A 201 10.50 -3.27 -2.33
N ASN A 202 9.53 -2.46 -2.77
CA ASN A 202 9.75 -1.06 -3.11
C ASN A 202 10.38 -0.31 -1.93
N GLY A 203 9.80 -0.42 -0.74
CA GLY A 203 10.34 0.23 0.45
C GLY A 203 11.77 -0.20 0.77
N LEU A 204 12.16 -1.44 0.48
CA LEU A 204 13.55 -1.87 0.61
C LEU A 204 14.46 -1.21 -0.44
N VAL A 205 14.01 -1.13 -1.69
CA VAL A 205 14.74 -0.47 -2.79
C VAL A 205 14.89 1.04 -2.51
N ASP A 206 13.86 1.68 -1.97
CA ASP A 206 13.82 3.10 -1.61
C ASP A 206 14.56 3.40 -0.28
N GLY A 207 15.24 2.40 0.30
CA GLY A 207 16.07 2.59 1.49
C GLY A 207 15.29 2.76 2.80
N ARG A 208 14.00 2.37 2.86
CA ARG A 208 13.16 2.45 4.07
C ARG A 208 13.51 1.41 5.14
N GLY A 209 14.45 0.50 4.87
CA GLY A 209 15.10 -0.38 5.85
C GLY A 209 14.14 -1.01 6.88
N SER A 210 14.38 -0.74 8.18
CA SER A 210 13.57 -1.26 9.30
C SER A 210 12.11 -0.79 9.29
N MET A 211 11.77 0.26 8.53
CA MET A 211 10.44 0.84 8.46
C MET A 211 9.56 0.27 7.35
N ALA A 212 10.15 -0.35 6.32
CA ALA A 212 9.43 -0.97 5.19
C ALA A 212 8.47 -2.10 5.63
N ALA A 213 8.72 -2.70 6.79
CA ALA A 213 7.78 -3.64 7.36
C ALA A 213 6.55 -2.92 7.95
N SER A 214 6.76 -1.82 8.67
CA SER A 214 5.71 -1.11 9.42
C SER A 214 4.59 -0.53 8.54
N ASP A 215 4.87 -0.27 7.27
CA ASP A 215 3.90 0.33 6.32
C ASP A 215 3.11 -0.69 5.50
N THR A 216 3.56 -1.93 5.47
CA THR A 216 3.01 -2.99 4.62
C THR A 216 2.18 -4.02 5.39
N MET A 217 2.22 -4.00 6.73
CA MET A 217 1.50 -4.96 7.57
C MET A 217 -0.02 -4.78 7.59
N PHE A 218 -0.71 -5.83 8.06
CA PHE A 218 -2.15 -5.82 8.32
C PHE A 218 -2.58 -4.60 9.15
N VAL A 219 -1.82 -4.27 10.19
CA VAL A 219 -2.01 -3.09 11.06
C VAL A 219 -0.88 -2.11 10.83
N ASP A 220 -1.22 -0.84 10.68
CA ASP A 220 -0.24 0.25 10.62
C ASP A 220 -0.49 1.23 11.75
N LEU A 221 0.35 1.11 12.79
CA LEU A 221 0.31 1.87 14.04
C LEU A 221 1.08 3.20 13.95
N ARG A 222 1.52 3.61 12.75
CA ARG A 222 2.17 4.92 12.57
C ARG A 222 1.17 6.07 12.76
N SER A 223 -0.11 5.79 12.50
CA SER A 223 -1.24 6.63 12.91
C SER A 223 -1.92 5.98 14.12
N THR A 224 -2.06 6.73 15.22
CA THR A 224 -2.71 6.26 16.45
C THR A 224 -4.22 6.45 16.41
N HIS A 225 -4.71 7.47 15.70
CA HIS A 225 -6.13 7.76 15.58
C HIS A 225 -6.46 8.47 14.26
N PRO A 226 -7.15 7.81 13.30
CA PRO A 226 -7.55 6.40 13.30
C PRO A 226 -6.39 5.43 13.08
N VAL A 227 -6.54 4.20 13.58
CA VAL A 227 -5.64 3.06 13.28
C VAL A 227 -5.95 2.51 11.88
N ILE A 228 -4.91 2.32 11.07
CA ILE A 228 -5.07 1.81 9.70
C ILE A 228 -5.05 0.29 9.70
N LEU A 229 -6.06 -0.32 9.07
CA LEU A 229 -6.19 -1.77 8.89
C LEU A 229 -6.29 -2.14 7.40
N ARG A 230 -5.73 -3.30 7.03
CA ARG A 230 -5.75 -3.83 5.65
C ARG A 230 -6.41 -5.20 5.62
N PRO A 231 -7.74 -5.31 5.63
CA PRO A 231 -8.44 -6.59 5.76
C PRO A 231 -8.22 -7.56 4.60
N LEU A 232 -7.76 -7.07 3.46
CA LEU A 232 -7.38 -7.90 2.33
C LEU A 232 -5.92 -8.39 2.36
N PHE A 233 -5.18 -8.17 3.45
CA PHE A 233 -3.75 -8.51 3.57
C PHE A 233 -3.43 -9.98 3.26
N GLU A 234 -4.29 -10.92 3.66
CA GLU A 234 -4.08 -12.35 3.35
C GLU A 234 -4.52 -12.73 1.92
N PHE A 235 -5.16 -11.82 1.16
CA PHE A 235 -5.67 -12.09 -0.19
C PHE A 235 -4.64 -11.79 -1.28
N MET A 236 -4.60 -12.65 -2.30
CA MET A 236 -3.85 -12.42 -3.53
C MET A 236 -4.70 -11.67 -4.56
N SER A 237 -4.08 -10.89 -5.44
CA SER A 237 -4.79 -10.15 -6.50
C SER A 237 -5.69 -11.05 -7.35
N LYS A 238 -5.21 -12.26 -7.71
CA LYS A 238 -6.00 -13.24 -8.47
C LYS A 238 -7.24 -13.73 -7.73
N GLU A 239 -7.18 -13.90 -6.40
CA GLU A 239 -8.35 -14.29 -5.61
C GLU A 239 -9.42 -13.20 -5.67
N LEU A 240 -9.02 -11.93 -5.59
CA LEU A 240 -9.94 -10.80 -5.67
C LEU A 240 -10.60 -10.69 -7.05
N VAL A 241 -9.85 -10.92 -8.14
CA VAL A 241 -10.40 -10.97 -9.50
C VAL A 241 -11.42 -12.09 -9.64
N PHE A 242 -11.10 -13.30 -9.20
CA PHE A 242 -12.04 -14.42 -9.23
C PHE A 242 -13.28 -14.13 -8.38
N TYR A 243 -13.09 -13.57 -7.20
CA TYR A 243 -14.20 -13.21 -6.31
C TYR A 243 -15.13 -12.20 -6.97
N ALA A 244 -14.59 -11.09 -7.50
CA ALA A 244 -15.37 -10.07 -8.18
C ALA A 244 -16.14 -10.64 -9.37
N ARG A 245 -15.49 -11.48 -10.19
CA ARG A 245 -16.15 -12.18 -11.32
C ARG A 245 -17.28 -13.09 -10.84
N PHE A 246 -17.06 -13.87 -9.78
CA PHE A 246 -18.05 -14.76 -9.21
C PHE A 246 -19.14 -14.07 -8.39
N GLN A 247 -18.99 -12.79 -8.06
CA GLN A 247 -20.05 -12.00 -7.45
C GLN A 247 -20.66 -10.98 -8.43
N HIS A 248 -20.24 -11.02 -9.70
CA HIS A 248 -20.69 -10.08 -10.73
C HIS A 248 -20.50 -8.61 -10.29
N LEU A 249 -19.41 -8.33 -9.58
CA LEU A 249 -19.12 -6.98 -9.11
C LEU A 249 -18.60 -6.14 -10.27
N ASN A 250 -19.15 -4.95 -10.41
CA ASN A 250 -18.63 -3.93 -11.32
C ASN A 250 -17.65 -3.06 -10.54
N TRP A 251 -16.43 -2.89 -11.07
CA TRP A 251 -15.46 -1.97 -10.52
C TRP A 251 -14.99 -1.01 -11.60
N VAL A 252 -14.63 0.20 -11.19
CA VAL A 252 -14.06 1.21 -12.06
C VAL A 252 -12.59 0.92 -12.23
N THR A 253 -12.15 0.77 -13.48
CA THR A 253 -10.72 0.77 -13.79
C THR A 253 -10.27 2.22 -14.01
N PRO A 254 -9.14 2.65 -13.42
CA PRO A 254 -8.63 4.02 -13.61
C PRO A 254 -8.36 4.36 -15.09
N GLU A 255 -8.07 3.34 -15.89
CA GLU A 255 -7.82 3.41 -17.33
C GLU A 255 -8.66 2.35 -18.06
N ASN A 256 -9.07 2.62 -19.30
CA ASN A 256 -9.66 1.58 -20.14
C ASN A 256 -8.54 0.56 -20.45
N PRO A 257 -8.76 -0.76 -20.27
CA PRO A 257 -7.74 -1.78 -20.53
C PRO A 257 -7.16 -1.71 -21.95
N ILE A 258 -7.93 -1.22 -22.93
CA ILE A 258 -7.47 -0.95 -24.29
C ILE A 258 -6.52 0.25 -24.31
N THR A 259 -6.83 1.32 -23.58
CA THR A 259 -5.96 2.49 -23.44
C THR A 259 -4.66 2.15 -22.72
N GLU A 260 -4.70 1.30 -21.68
CA GLU A 260 -3.51 0.79 -20.98
C GLU A 260 -2.64 -0.08 -21.91
N ALA A 261 -3.26 -0.87 -22.78
CA ALA A 261 -2.55 -1.71 -23.75
C ALA A 261 -1.97 -0.93 -24.95
N VAL A 262 -2.63 0.17 -25.37
CA VAL A 262 -2.32 0.94 -26.60
C VAL A 262 -1.43 2.15 -26.33
N LEU A 263 -1.62 2.87 -25.23
CA LEU A 263 -0.68 3.92 -24.84
C LEU A 263 0.64 3.24 -24.53
N ARG A 264 1.70 3.61 -25.26
CA ARG A 264 3.08 3.15 -25.06
C ARG A 264 3.37 2.96 -23.56
N ARG A 265 3.34 1.70 -23.11
CA ARG A 265 3.64 1.19 -21.76
C ARG A 265 4.26 2.23 -20.81
N PRO A 266 3.46 3.07 -20.14
CA PRO A 266 3.98 4.07 -19.19
C PRO A 266 4.60 3.39 -17.94
N GLY A 267 4.33 2.10 -17.76
CA GLY A 267 4.83 1.28 -16.66
C GLY A 267 6.13 0.51 -16.93
N LEU A 268 6.73 0.56 -18.13
CA LEU A 268 7.87 -0.32 -18.44
C LEU A 268 9.16 -0.05 -17.63
N THR A 269 9.24 1.04 -16.88
CA THR A 269 10.44 1.38 -16.10
C THR A 269 10.11 2.08 -14.77
N THR A 270 9.10 1.60 -14.03
CA THR A 270 8.98 1.97 -12.60
C THR A 270 9.53 0.85 -11.73
N VAL A 271 10.16 1.20 -10.61
CA VAL A 271 10.61 0.23 -9.61
C VAL A 271 9.44 -0.66 -9.18
N THR A 272 8.27 -0.05 -8.92
CA THR A 272 7.03 -0.77 -8.61
C THR A 272 6.67 -1.82 -9.65
N ARG A 273 6.70 -1.47 -10.94
CA ARG A 273 6.37 -2.43 -12.00
C ARG A 273 7.42 -3.54 -12.09
N LEU A 274 8.70 -3.21 -11.95
CA LEU A 274 9.78 -4.21 -11.93
C LEU A 274 9.62 -5.18 -10.76
N CYS A 275 9.31 -4.70 -9.55
CA CYS A 275 9.02 -5.54 -8.40
C CYS A 275 7.78 -6.41 -8.63
N GLN A 276 6.72 -5.87 -9.26
CA GLN A 276 5.54 -6.63 -9.61
C GLN A 276 5.84 -7.75 -10.63
N ASP A 277 6.52 -7.41 -11.73
CA ASP A 277 6.87 -8.36 -12.79
C ASP A 277 7.83 -9.44 -12.28
N PHE A 278 8.78 -9.08 -11.42
CA PHE A 278 9.66 -10.02 -10.71
C PHE A 278 8.85 -11.03 -9.87
N LEU A 279 7.91 -10.56 -9.06
CA LEU A 279 7.08 -11.45 -8.22
C LEU A 279 6.16 -12.34 -9.06
N ILE A 280 5.53 -11.80 -10.10
CA ILE A 280 4.69 -12.56 -11.02
C ILE A 280 5.54 -13.64 -11.72
N GLY A 281 6.74 -13.27 -12.19
CA GLY A 281 7.69 -14.18 -12.82
C GLY A 281 8.08 -15.34 -11.90
N LEU A 282 8.42 -15.07 -10.63
CA LEU A 282 8.73 -16.12 -9.66
C LEU A 282 7.53 -17.04 -9.39
N GLN A 283 6.34 -16.48 -9.23
CA GLN A 283 5.13 -17.30 -8.99
C GLN A 283 4.78 -18.19 -10.18
N PHE A 284 5.01 -17.69 -11.40
CA PHE A 284 4.78 -18.46 -12.62
C PHE A 284 5.85 -19.56 -12.80
N ASN A 285 7.11 -19.27 -12.48
CA ASN A 285 8.25 -20.19 -12.66
C ASN A 285 8.40 -21.23 -11.53
N GLY A 286 7.33 -21.54 -10.81
CA GLY A 286 7.31 -22.65 -9.84
C GLY A 286 7.46 -22.27 -8.36
N PHE A 287 7.45 -20.97 -8.02
CA PHE A 287 7.48 -20.51 -6.62
C PHE A 287 6.15 -19.82 -6.21
N PRO A 288 5.02 -20.54 -6.17
CA PRO A 288 3.70 -19.93 -5.96
C PRO A 288 3.51 -19.26 -4.58
N SER A 289 4.32 -19.66 -3.59
CA SER A 289 4.27 -19.15 -2.22
C SER A 289 5.13 -17.90 -1.98
N THR A 290 5.89 -17.41 -2.97
CA THR A 290 6.84 -16.28 -2.82
C THR A 290 6.22 -15.05 -2.16
N THR A 291 5.04 -14.61 -2.59
CA THR A 291 4.33 -13.48 -1.97
C THR A 291 4.09 -13.72 -0.48
N GLN A 292 3.66 -14.92 -0.09
CA GLN A 292 3.40 -15.23 1.32
C GLN A 292 4.70 -15.26 2.14
N THR A 293 5.78 -15.81 1.56
CA THR A 293 7.11 -15.81 2.18
C THR A 293 7.56 -14.39 2.48
N ILE A 294 7.43 -13.48 1.50
CA ILE A 294 7.79 -12.05 1.67
C ILE A 294 6.99 -11.40 2.80
N LEU A 295 5.67 -11.56 2.79
CA LEU A 295 4.82 -11.00 3.85
C LEU A 295 5.15 -11.56 5.24
N SER A 296 5.51 -12.85 5.32
CA SER A 296 5.94 -13.48 6.57
C SER A 296 7.28 -12.93 7.07
N THR A 297 8.23 -12.67 6.16
CA THR A 297 9.51 -12.04 6.48
C THR A 297 9.29 -10.61 6.96
N ALA A 298 8.47 -9.84 6.24
CA ALA A 298 8.12 -8.48 6.64
C ALA A 298 7.46 -8.45 8.04
N SER A 299 6.57 -9.41 8.35
CA SER A 299 5.96 -9.54 9.68
C SER A 299 6.98 -9.79 10.79
N LYS A 300 7.99 -10.64 10.53
CA LYS A 300 9.08 -10.91 11.49
C LYS A 300 9.94 -9.66 11.74
N LEU A 301 10.22 -8.88 10.70
CA LEU A 301 10.98 -7.63 10.82
C LEU A 301 10.21 -6.56 11.60
N ALA A 302 8.88 -6.48 11.43
CA ALA A 302 8.03 -5.58 12.20
C ALA A 302 8.03 -5.92 13.70
N ALA A 303 8.06 -7.21 14.07
CA ALA A 303 8.07 -7.61 15.48
C ALA A 303 9.36 -7.15 16.21
N THR A 304 10.51 -7.24 15.54
CA THR A 304 11.81 -6.83 16.10
C THR A 304 11.89 -5.31 16.35
N SER A 305 11.23 -4.49 15.52
CA SER A 305 11.28 -3.03 15.68
C SER A 305 10.43 -2.50 16.84
N VAL A 306 9.35 -3.21 17.22
CA VAL A 306 8.50 -2.82 18.35
C VAL A 306 9.21 -3.06 19.69
N SER A 307 9.97 -4.15 19.82
CA SER A 307 10.71 -4.50 21.05
C SER A 307 11.79 -3.49 21.46
N SER A 308 12.23 -2.60 20.55
CA SER A 308 13.31 -1.63 20.81
C SER A 308 12.81 -0.22 21.17
N SER A 309 11.49 -0.04 21.34
CA SER A 309 10.85 1.29 21.41
C SER A 309 10.04 1.54 22.70
N SER A 310 10.42 0.90 23.81
CA SER A 310 9.89 1.22 25.14
C SER A 310 10.68 2.38 25.76
N GLY A 311 10.19 3.63 25.64
CA GLY A 311 10.57 4.66 26.62
C GLY A 311 10.63 6.15 26.25
N THR A 312 10.52 6.61 24.99
CA THR A 312 10.69 8.05 24.70
C THR A 312 9.74 8.58 23.62
N HIS A 313 9.38 9.87 23.70
CA HIS A 313 8.65 10.62 22.68
C HIS A 313 9.47 10.68 21.38
N ALA A 314 9.47 9.60 20.60
CA ALA A 314 10.17 9.54 19.32
C ALA A 314 9.51 10.53 18.34
N GLN A 315 10.30 11.45 17.81
CA GLN A 315 9.84 12.35 16.75
C GLN A 315 9.39 11.52 15.55
N ARG A 316 8.37 11.99 14.81
CA ARG A 316 7.77 11.23 13.70
C ARG A 316 7.87 12.02 12.42
N CYS A 317 8.15 11.32 11.32
CA CYS A 317 8.16 11.91 9.99
C CYS A 317 6.79 12.54 9.66
N HIS A 318 6.78 13.78 9.18
CA HIS A 318 5.56 14.50 8.81
C HIS A 318 4.89 13.92 7.56
N LEU A 319 5.64 13.23 6.70
CA LEU A 319 5.11 12.62 5.47
C LEU A 319 4.63 11.17 5.69
N CYS A 320 5.51 10.28 6.16
CA CYS A 320 5.19 8.85 6.29
C CYS A 320 4.75 8.43 7.70
N LEU A 321 4.72 9.35 8.68
CA LEU A 321 4.35 9.11 10.09
C LEU A 321 5.25 8.13 10.84
N ALA A 322 6.33 7.67 10.21
CA ALA A 322 7.20 6.66 10.74
C ALA A 322 8.13 7.30 11.81
N PRO A 323 8.44 6.58 12.91
CA PRO A 323 9.31 7.10 13.97
C PRO A 323 10.72 7.39 13.44
N ILE A 324 11.22 8.59 13.72
CA ILE A 324 12.58 9.00 13.39
C ILE A 324 13.48 8.47 14.51
N PRO A 325 14.45 7.59 14.21
CA PRO A 325 15.38 7.11 15.22
C PRO A 325 16.20 8.28 15.77
N SER A 326 16.52 8.23 17.07
CA SER A 326 17.41 9.20 17.72
C SER A 326 18.79 9.21 17.04
N PRO A 327 19.54 10.32 17.13
CA PRO A 327 20.85 10.43 16.52
C PRO A 327 21.77 9.28 16.96
N PRO A 328 22.62 8.80 16.06
CA PRO A 328 23.13 7.45 16.14
C PRO A 328 24.30 7.31 17.15
N ASP A 329 24.17 6.54 18.25
CA ASP A 329 25.28 6.09 19.13
C ASP A 329 26.31 5.18 18.43
N VAL A 330 27.49 5.73 18.10
CA VAL A 330 28.53 5.19 17.17
C VAL A 330 28.90 3.71 17.39
N SER A 331 28.62 3.17 18.57
CA SER A 331 28.83 1.76 18.97
C SER A 331 27.92 0.71 18.28
N ASN A 332 26.79 1.09 17.68
CA ASN A 332 25.76 0.12 17.24
C ASN A 332 25.90 -0.31 15.75
N PRO A 333 25.94 -1.63 15.44
CA PRO A 333 26.17 -2.16 14.09
C PRO A 333 25.04 -1.84 13.08
N HIS A 334 23.83 -1.51 13.51
CA HIS A 334 22.75 -1.06 12.61
C HIS A 334 23.06 0.27 11.90
N LYS A 335 24.10 0.99 12.33
CA LYS A 335 24.51 2.27 11.74
C LYS A 335 25.48 2.14 10.57
N LEU A 336 26.05 0.96 10.32
CA LEU A 336 26.90 0.72 9.15
C LEU A 336 26.14 1.01 7.85
N ALA A 337 24.92 0.49 7.70
CA ALA A 337 24.13 0.70 6.48
C ALA A 337 23.73 2.17 6.26
N LEU A 338 23.29 2.87 7.33
CA LEU A 338 22.91 4.28 7.25
C LEU A 338 24.13 5.17 7.01
N ALA A 339 25.25 4.90 7.68
CA ALA A 339 26.50 5.61 7.46
C ALA A 339 27.04 5.37 6.04
N SER A 340 26.97 4.14 5.52
CA SER A 340 27.32 3.81 4.14
C SER A 340 26.44 4.57 3.14
N LEU A 341 25.12 4.65 3.37
CA LEU A 341 24.21 5.42 2.52
C LEU A 341 24.56 6.91 2.51
N VAL A 342 24.78 7.50 3.68
CA VAL A 342 25.19 8.91 3.81
C VAL A 342 26.53 9.16 3.12
N HIS A 343 27.48 8.23 3.25
CA HIS A 343 28.76 8.31 2.57
C HIS A 343 28.60 8.20 1.04
N SER A 344 27.84 7.25 0.52
CA SER A 344 27.54 7.14 -0.92
C SER A 344 26.88 8.40 -1.47
N LEU A 345 26.00 9.03 -0.69
CA LEU A 345 25.37 10.31 -1.05
C LEU A 345 26.41 11.44 -1.10
N SER A 346 27.32 11.50 -0.12
CA SER A 346 28.41 12.50 -0.10
C SER A 346 29.34 12.38 -1.31
N LEU A 347 29.53 11.16 -1.85
CA LEU A 347 30.32 10.92 -3.06
C LEU A 347 29.57 11.30 -4.34
N SER A 348 28.24 11.30 -4.30
CA SER A 348 27.39 11.56 -5.48
C SER A 348 27.14 13.05 -5.73
N HIS A 349 27.30 13.90 -4.71
CA HIS A 349 27.27 15.35 -4.86
C HIS A 349 28.71 15.87 -4.94
N GLU A 350 29.09 16.60 -5.99
CA GLU A 350 30.45 17.15 -6.22
C GLU A 350 30.87 18.28 -5.23
N SER A 351 30.40 18.25 -3.99
CA SER A 351 30.84 19.18 -2.94
C SER A 351 30.96 18.43 -1.61
N PRO A 352 31.99 18.73 -0.79
CA PRO A 352 32.24 17.99 0.45
C PRO A 352 31.07 18.22 1.41
N VAL A 353 30.23 17.20 1.54
CA VAL A 353 29.12 17.13 2.50
C VAL A 353 29.72 16.79 3.88
N ASP A 354 30.58 17.68 4.40
CA ASP A 354 30.93 17.66 5.81
C ASP A 354 29.67 17.99 6.61
N SER A 355 29.14 17.02 7.35
CA SER A 355 28.11 17.22 8.39
C SER A 355 26.78 17.86 7.94
N SER A 356 26.38 17.72 6.68
CA SER A 356 25.21 18.44 6.14
C SER A 356 23.84 17.93 6.58
N ILE A 357 23.75 16.83 7.33
CA ILE A 357 22.49 16.47 8.02
C ILE A 357 22.16 17.51 9.10
N ASN A 358 23.17 18.09 9.76
CA ASN A 358 22.97 19.16 10.74
C ASN A 358 23.06 20.57 10.13
N LYS A 359 23.87 20.79 9.08
CA LYS A 359 24.01 22.14 8.48
C LYS A 359 22.88 22.55 7.52
N VAL A 360 22.14 21.62 6.92
CA VAL A 360 20.92 21.97 6.15
C VAL A 360 19.77 22.39 7.08
N LEU A 361 19.77 21.92 8.33
CA LEU A 361 18.88 22.43 9.38
C LEU A 361 19.24 23.86 9.84
N GLU A 362 20.46 24.35 9.57
CA GLU A 362 20.94 25.66 10.03
C GLU A 362 21.08 26.73 8.92
N LYS A 363 20.99 26.34 7.64
CA LYS A 363 21.16 27.25 6.49
C LYS A 363 19.86 27.66 5.76
N GLU A 364 18.69 27.34 6.30
CA GLU A 364 17.47 28.03 5.86
C GLU A 364 17.28 29.30 6.71
N PRO A 365 16.82 30.42 6.12
CA PRO A 365 16.48 31.62 6.89
C PRO A 365 15.52 31.23 8.02
N LYS A 366 15.73 31.81 9.21
CA LYS A 366 14.91 31.61 10.42
C LYS A 366 13.47 32.12 10.25
N GLN A 367 12.71 31.55 9.31
CA GLN A 367 11.29 31.80 9.10
C GLN A 367 10.62 30.46 8.77
N GLU A 368 9.68 30.06 9.65
CA GLU A 368 8.86 28.83 9.65
C GLU A 368 9.58 27.48 9.87
N LYS A 369 9.02 26.66 10.78
CA LYS A 369 9.58 25.35 11.18
C LYS A 369 9.54 24.39 9.99
N ALA A 370 10.69 24.10 9.38
CA ALA A 370 10.79 23.12 8.30
C ALA A 370 10.21 21.73 8.71
N PRO A 371 9.49 21.04 7.81
CA PRO A 371 8.88 19.75 8.14
C PRO A 371 9.92 18.68 8.45
N GLN A 372 9.68 17.92 9.52
CA GLN A 372 10.57 16.84 9.94
C GLN A 372 10.35 15.60 9.07
N PHE A 373 11.40 15.15 8.39
CA PHE A 373 11.35 13.94 7.54
C PHE A 373 12.28 12.86 8.06
N CYS A 374 11.89 11.59 7.88
CA CYS A 374 12.85 10.48 7.96
C CYS A 374 13.75 10.47 6.73
N ASN A 375 14.89 9.77 6.79
CA ASN A 375 15.88 9.74 5.71
C ASN A 375 15.27 9.43 4.32
N ALA A 376 14.40 8.42 4.23
CA ALA A 376 13.76 8.07 2.96
C ALA A 376 12.86 9.20 2.43
N CYS A 377 12.02 9.80 3.29
CA CYS A 377 11.17 10.93 2.88
C CYS A 377 11.96 12.21 2.62
N PHE A 378 13.12 12.36 3.27
CA PHE A 378 14.02 13.47 3.01
C PHE A 378 14.64 13.35 1.61
N LEU A 379 15.05 12.15 1.19
CA LEU A 379 15.55 11.92 -0.18
C LEU A 379 14.47 12.23 -1.23
N LEU A 380 13.23 11.80 -0.99
CA LEU A 380 12.09 12.16 -1.83
C LEU A 380 11.92 13.68 -1.96
N TYR A 381 12.16 14.42 -0.87
CA TYR A 381 12.08 15.87 -0.84
C TYR A 381 13.27 16.54 -1.53
N THR A 382 14.50 16.06 -1.32
CA THR A 382 15.70 16.64 -1.92
C THR A 382 15.67 16.54 -3.44
N ASP A 383 15.17 15.42 -3.95
CA ASP A 383 15.07 15.11 -5.38
C ASP A 383 13.97 15.92 -6.09
N MET A 384 13.09 16.61 -5.35
CA MET A 384 12.13 17.54 -5.95
C MET A 384 12.81 18.78 -6.52
N THR A 385 12.27 19.27 -7.65
CA THR A 385 12.66 20.55 -8.23
C THR A 385 12.39 21.71 -7.26
N ALA A 386 13.17 22.80 -7.38
CA ALA A 386 13.01 23.97 -6.53
C ALA A 386 11.60 24.59 -6.61
N GLU A 387 10.93 24.45 -7.75
CA GLU A 387 9.56 24.93 -8.00
C GLU A 387 8.49 24.13 -7.23
N LEU A 388 8.70 22.82 -7.03
CA LEU A 388 7.74 21.94 -6.35
C LEU A 388 7.87 21.98 -4.82
N LYS A 389 9.06 22.27 -4.30
CA LYS A 389 9.34 22.25 -2.86
C LYS A 389 8.40 23.14 -2.03
N PRO A 390 8.07 24.40 -2.42
CA PRO A 390 7.14 25.23 -1.67
C PRO A 390 5.72 24.65 -1.60
N ALA A 391 5.18 24.22 -2.75
CA ALA A 391 3.84 23.64 -2.81
C ALA A 391 3.76 22.34 -1.99
N PHE A 392 4.77 21.47 -2.11
CA PHE A 392 4.86 20.25 -1.33
C PHE A 392 4.93 20.52 0.18
N ARG A 393 5.78 21.47 0.61
CA ARG A 393 5.88 21.86 2.03
C ARG A 393 4.54 22.34 2.58
N ASN A 394 3.83 23.18 1.83
CA ASN A 394 2.49 23.66 2.21
C ASN A 394 1.50 22.49 2.42
N VAL A 395 1.43 21.56 1.45
CA VAL A 395 0.53 20.39 1.57
C VAL A 395 0.87 19.54 2.80
N VAL A 396 2.15 19.25 3.03
CA VAL A 396 2.59 18.45 4.19
C VAL A 396 2.29 19.17 5.50
N HIS A 397 2.52 20.48 5.57
CA HIS A 397 2.27 21.29 6.76
C HIS A 397 0.79 21.27 7.13
N GLN A 398 -0.08 21.59 6.17
CA GLN A 398 -1.54 21.59 6.34
C GLN A 398 -2.06 20.23 6.82
N LEU A 399 -1.61 19.13 6.19
CA LEU A 399 -2.00 17.78 6.62
C LEU A 399 -1.44 17.39 8.01
N HIS A 400 -0.32 18.00 8.41
CA HIS A 400 0.30 17.77 9.72
C HIS A 400 -0.41 18.53 10.85
N GLU A 401 -0.74 19.81 10.65
CA GLU A 401 -1.42 20.64 11.65
C GLU A 401 -2.79 20.06 12.03
N LEU A 402 -3.54 19.57 11.04
CA LEU A 402 -4.81 18.87 11.23
C LEU A 402 -4.69 17.55 11.99
N ARG A 403 -3.46 17.03 12.12
CA ARG A 403 -3.15 15.84 12.93
C ARG A 403 -2.82 16.21 14.36
N THR A 404 -2.13 17.33 14.59
CA THR A 404 -1.75 17.78 15.94
C THR A 404 -2.87 18.52 16.67
N GLY A 405 -3.97 18.85 15.99
CA GLY A 405 -5.11 19.55 16.59
C GLY A 405 -4.80 21.02 16.89
N GLN A 406 -3.72 21.56 16.31
CA GLN A 406 -3.45 22.98 16.31
C GLN A 406 -4.20 23.59 15.14
N SER A 407 -5.46 23.95 15.37
CA SER A 407 -6.17 24.87 14.47
C SER A 407 -5.47 26.22 14.55
N VAL A 408 -5.02 26.74 13.41
CA VAL A 408 -4.62 28.14 13.25
C VAL A 408 -5.89 28.97 13.49
N GLU A 409 -5.99 29.60 14.66
CA GLU A 409 -6.91 30.72 14.91
C GLU A 409 -6.42 31.98 14.19
#